data_AF-A0A914CUC8-F1
#
_entry.id   AF-A0A914CUC8-F1
#
_cell.length_a   1.000
_cell.length_b   1.000
_cell.length_c   1.000
_cell.angle_alpha   90.00
_cell.angle_beta   90.00
_cell.angle_gamma   90.00
#
_symmetry.space_group_name_H-M   'P 1'
#
loop_
_entity.id
_entity.type
_entity.pdbx_description
1 polymer ?
#
loop_
_entity_poly.entity_id
_entity_poly.type
_entity_poly.pdbx_seq_one_letter_code
_entity_poly.pdbx_strand_id
1 'polypeptide(L)' 'MQDLGPVVRVVGRMKATDYRDILRRHMLPYARAHMPPGWLFQQDNDPKHT' A
#
# COMPACT_ATOMS: atom_id res chain seq x y z
N MET A 1 9.99 -2.72 17.94
CA MET A 1 9.77 -2.25 16.56
C MET A 1 8.49 -2.93 16.11
N GLN A 2 7.45 -2.19 15.68
CA GLN A 2 6.27 -2.86 15.11
C GLN A 2 6.67 -3.23 13.69
N ASP A 3 7.02 -4.50 13.49
CA ASP A 3 7.68 -4.99 12.27
C ASP A 3 6.74 -5.14 11.06
N LEU A 4 5.48 -4.75 11.20
CA LEU A 4 4.46 -4.87 10.16
C LEU A 4 3.98 -3.48 9.73
N GLY A 5 3.97 -3.26 8.41
CA GLY A 5 3.32 -2.11 7.79
C GLY A 5 1.79 -2.11 7.98
N PRO A 6 1.10 -1.11 7.43
CA PRO A 6 -0.34 -0.95 7.63
C PRO A 6 -1.14 -2.14 7.07
N VAL A 7 -2.04 -2.69 7.90
CA VAL A 7 -3.03 -3.70 7.48
C VAL A 7 -4.39 -3.02 7.34
N VAL A 8 -4.96 -3.06 6.13
CA VAL A 8 -6.25 -2.42 5.82
C VAL A 8 -7.28 -3.48 5.43
N ARG A 9 -8.43 -3.48 6.11
CA ARG A 9 -9.55 -4.36 5.76
C ARG A 9 -10.27 -3.83 4.52
N VAL A 10 -10.32 -4.63 3.47
CA VAL A 10 -11.18 -4.39 2.30
C VAL A 10 -12.46 -5.21 2.42
N VAL A 11 -13.60 -4.59 2.17
CA VAL A 11 -14.90 -5.28 2.15
C VAL A 11 -15.31 -5.50 0.70
N GLY A 12 -15.48 -6.77 0.31
CA GLY A 12 -15.77 -7.14 -1.08
C GLY A 12 -14.53 -7.15 -1.99
N ARG A 13 -14.75 -7.09 -3.31
CA ARG A 13 -13.67 -7.10 -4.30
C ARG A 13 -13.03 -5.70 -4.40
N MET A 14 -11.73 -5.63 -4.11
CA MET A 14 -10.94 -4.40 -4.27
C MET A 14 -10.94 -3.94 -5.73
N LYS A 15 -11.35 -2.70 -5.96
CA LYS A 15 -11.25 -2.00 -7.26
C LYS A 15 -9.97 -1.16 -7.30
N ALA A 16 -9.61 -0.70 -8.50
CA ALA A 16 -8.46 0.18 -8.69
C ALA A 16 -8.56 1.49 -7.88
N THR A 17 -9.77 2.02 -7.70
CA THR A 17 -10.01 3.21 -6.86
C THR A 17 -9.71 2.94 -5.39
N ASP A 18 -10.15 1.79 -4.88
CA ASP A 18 -9.93 1.40 -3.48
C ASP A 18 -8.43 1.19 -3.25
N TYR A 19 -7.75 0.53 -4.19
CA TYR A 19 -6.30 0.35 -4.17
C TYR A 19 -5.54 1.68 -4.09
N ARG A 20 -5.88 2.64 -4.96
CA ARG A 20 -5.29 3.99 -4.94
C ARG A 20 -5.53 4.71 -3.62
N ASP A 21 -6.72 4.56 -3.02
CA ASP A 21 -7.05 5.15 -1.74
C ASP A 21 -6.24 4.52 -0.59
N ILE A 22 -6.06 3.20 -0.60
CA ILE A 22 -5.20 2.49 0.37
C ILE A 22 -3.76 2.99 0.28
N LEU A 23 -3.21 3.10 -0.93
CA LEU A 23 -1.85 3.61 -1.13
C LEU A 23 -1.69 5.03 -0.59
N ARG A 24 -2.61 5.93 -0.95
CA ARG A 24 -2.54 7.34 -0.57
C ARG A 24 -2.73 7.56 0.92
N ARG A 25 -3.67 6.86 1.54
CA ARG A 25 -4.05 7.08 2.95
C ARG A 25 -3.18 6.32 3.94
N HIS A 26 -2.63 5.18 3.55
CA HIS A 26 -1.92 4.29 4.49
C HIS A 26 -0.49 3.99 4.05
N MET A 27 -0.30 3.39 2.88
CA MET A 27 1.01 2.83 2.53
C MET A 27 2.08 3.90 2.26
N LEU A 28 1.77 4.92 1.45
CA LEU A 28 2.75 5.97 1.12
C LEU A 28 3.14 6.84 2.33
N PRO A 29 2.21 7.26 3.22
CA PRO A 29 2.59 7.90 4.48
C PRO A 29 3.47 7.03 5.36
N TYR A 30 3.14 5.74 5.51
CA TYR A 30 3.97 4.80 6.26
C TYR A 30 5.38 4.70 5.67
N ALA A 31 5.48 4.49 4.36
CA ALA A 31 6.75 4.35 3.67
C ALA A 31 7.63 5.60 3.82
N ARG A 32 7.03 6.79 3.73
CA ARG A 32 7.75 8.06 3.90
C ARG A 32 8.33 8.25 5.30
N ALA A 33 7.66 7.73 6.33
CA ALA A 33 8.08 7.86 7.71
C ALA A 33 9.05 6.75 8.17
N HIS A 34 8.97 5.55 7.57
CA HIS A 34 9.65 4.36 8.11
C HIS A 34 10.64 3.69 7.14
N MET A 35 10.54 3.94 5.83
CA MET A 35 11.42 3.28 4.85
C MET A 35 12.65 4.12 4.57
N PRO A 36 13.83 3.49 4.37
CA PRO A 36 15.03 4.21 4.01
C PRO A 36 14.92 4.83 2.60
N PRO A 37 15.70 5.88 2.30
CA PRO A 37 15.85 6.37 0.93
C PRO A 37 16.25 5.25 -0.04
N GLY A 38 15.64 5.22 -1.22
CA GLY A 38 15.91 4.19 -2.24
C GLY A 38 15.16 2.86 -2.04
N TRP A 39 14.17 2.80 -1.15
CA TRP A 39 13.32 1.63 -1.01
C TRP A 39 12.57 1.27 -2.31
N LEU A 40 12.31 -0.01 -2.50
CA LEU A 40 11.55 -0.55 -3.64
C LEU A 40 10.15 -0.97 -3.18
N PHE A 41 9.14 -0.60 -3.96
CA PHE A 41 7.78 -1.08 -3.76
C PHE A 41 7.51 -2.32 -4.61
N GLN A 42 7.01 -3.39 -3.99
CA GLN A 42 6.64 -4.62 -4.67
C GLN A 42 5.13 -4.87 -4.52
N GLN A 43 4.49 -5.25 -5.63
CA GLN A 43 3.11 -5.72 -5.71
C GLN A 43 3.01 -6.79 -6.81
N ASP A 44 1.90 -7.53 -6.86
CA ASP A 44 1.60 -8.42 -7.98
C ASP A 44 1.19 -7.61 -9.24
N ASN A 45 0.98 -8.32 -10.34
CA ASN A 45 0.62 -7.75 -11.65
C ASN A 45 -0.90 -7.72 -11.92
N ASP A 46 -1.75 -7.70 -10.90
CA ASP A 46 -3.19 -7.56 -11.11
C ASP A 46 -3.47 -6.26 -11.91
N PRO A 47 -4.33 -6.27 -12.95
CA PRO A 47 -4.61 -5.10 -13.77
C PRO A 47 -5.02 -3.83 -12.99
N LYS A 48 -5.58 -3.97 -11.78
CA LYS A 48 -5.93 -2.80 -10.95
C LYS A 48 -4.72 -2.06 -10.35
N HIS A 49 -3.52 -2.63 -10.51
CA HIS A 49 -2.25 -2.10 -10.02
C HIS A 49 -1.46 -1.30 -11.06
N THR A 50 -1.98 -1.19 -12.30
CA THR A 50 -1.41 -0.39 -13.41
C THR A 50 -2.27 0.83 -13.72
#